data_AF-A0A143PT31-F1
#
_entry.id   AF-A0A143PT31-F1
#
_cell.length_a   1.000
_cell.length_b   1.000
_cell.length_c   1.000
_cell.angle_alpha   90.00
_cell.angle_beta   90.00
_cell.angle_gamma   90.00
#
_symmetry.space_group_name_H-M   'P 1'
#
loop_
_entity.id
_entity.type
_entity.pdbx_description
1 polymer ?
#
loop_
_entity_poly.entity_id
_entity_poly.type
_entity_poly.pdbx_seq_one_letter_code
_entity_poly.pdbx_strand_id
1 'polypeptide(L)'
;MRARVLAGVVILAASGGCSTMKVTTTPEKIDRPATGTPGTFVREDGYPNLGTVCLAALLDMQDKSTIQLVRTLHNGQGDYRVTAGKYGVGEHELLRVDCTTAHPIGIVKE
;
A
#
# COMPACT_ATOMS: atom_id res chain seq x y z
N MET A 1 -5.73 -12.76 -73.14
CA MET A 1 -6.44 -13.34 -71.98
C MET A 1 -5.43 -13.78 -70.94
N ARG A 2 -5.69 -13.46 -69.66
CA ARG A 2 -5.16 -14.09 -68.43
C ARG A 2 -3.68 -13.77 -68.09
N ALA A 3 -3.43 -12.77 -67.25
CA ALA A 3 -3.47 -12.78 -65.77
C ALA A 3 -2.16 -13.24 -65.14
N ARG A 4 -1.49 -12.36 -64.37
CA ARG A 4 -0.66 -12.65 -63.17
C ARG A 4 -0.65 -11.39 -62.30
N VAL A 5 -1.67 -11.22 -61.46
CA VAL A 5 -1.70 -11.57 -60.02
C VAL A 5 -0.78 -10.66 -59.21
N LEU A 6 -1.45 -9.74 -58.50
CA LEU A 6 -0.99 -8.91 -57.40
C LEU A 6 -0.34 -9.78 -56.31
N ALA A 7 0.80 -9.35 -55.79
CA ALA A 7 1.31 -9.82 -54.50
C ALA A 7 1.85 -8.61 -53.73
N GLY A 8 0.96 -8.02 -52.93
CA GLY A 8 1.32 -6.99 -51.96
C GLY A 8 2.19 -7.57 -50.88
N VAL A 9 3.28 -6.87 -50.57
CA VAL A 9 4.14 -7.17 -49.41
C VAL A 9 3.77 -6.17 -48.33
N VAL A 10 2.84 -6.57 -47.45
CA VAL A 10 2.54 -5.85 -46.22
C VAL A 10 3.59 -6.28 -45.20
N ILE A 11 4.59 -5.42 -44.97
CA ILE A 11 5.59 -5.60 -43.93
C ILE A 11 4.94 -5.22 -42.59
N LEU A 12 4.46 -6.23 -41.85
CA LEU A 12 4.04 -6.07 -40.46
C LEU A 12 5.28 -5.85 -39.59
N ALA A 13 5.58 -4.61 -39.26
CA ALA A 13 6.59 -4.26 -38.26
C ALA A 13 6.05 -4.61 -36.87
N ALA A 14 6.48 -5.74 -36.31
CA ALA A 14 6.22 -6.11 -34.93
C ALA A 14 7.06 -5.23 -34.00
N SER A 15 6.49 -4.12 -33.53
CA SER A 15 7.08 -3.31 -32.47
C SER A 15 6.99 -4.06 -31.13
N GLY A 16 8.07 -4.74 -30.76
CA GLY A 16 8.26 -5.27 -29.41
C GLY A 16 8.39 -4.14 -28.41
N GLY A 17 7.28 -3.74 -27.80
CA GLY A 17 7.26 -2.81 -26.68
C GLY A 17 7.83 -3.50 -25.44
N CYS A 18 9.04 -3.14 -25.04
CA CYS A 18 9.57 -3.50 -23.73
C CYS A 18 8.83 -2.67 -22.67
N SER A 19 7.79 -3.22 -22.06
CA SER A 19 7.20 -2.66 -20.85
C SER A 19 8.16 -2.91 -19.69
N THR A 20 8.93 -1.88 -19.31
CA THR A 20 9.65 -1.87 -18.04
C THR A 20 8.62 -1.92 -16.91
N MET A 21 8.40 -3.11 -16.34
CA MET A 21 7.67 -3.25 -15.09
C MET A 21 8.56 -2.70 -13.98
N LYS A 22 8.18 -1.54 -13.41
CA LYS A 22 8.73 -1.10 -12.11
C LYS A 22 8.29 -2.14 -11.08
N VAL A 23 9.23 -2.97 -10.64
CA VAL A 23 9.05 -3.79 -9.44
C VAL A 23 9.07 -2.83 -8.26
N THR A 24 7.88 -2.47 -7.76
CA THR A 24 7.76 -1.70 -6.52
C THR A 24 8.09 -2.63 -5.36
N THR A 25 9.36 -2.70 -4.97
CA THR A 25 9.77 -3.36 -3.73
C THR A 25 9.13 -2.60 -2.58
N THR A 26 8.25 -3.26 -1.82
CA THR A 26 7.68 -2.66 -0.62
C THR A 26 8.81 -2.32 0.36
N PRO A 27 8.89 -1.10 0.88
CA PRO A 27 9.93 -0.75 1.86
C PRO A 27 9.76 -1.62 3.09
N GLU A 28 10.70 -2.52 3.34
CA GLU A 28 10.67 -3.40 4.53
C GLU A 28 11.16 -2.64 5.77
N LYS A 29 12.05 -1.67 5.56
CA LYS A 29 12.66 -0.86 6.62
C LYS A 29 11.72 0.26 7.09
N ILE A 30 11.67 0.48 8.40
CA ILE A 30 11.10 1.69 9.01
C ILE A 30 12.04 2.87 8.78
N ASP A 31 11.55 3.95 8.18
CA ASP A 31 12.35 5.14 7.89
C ASP A 31 12.58 5.98 9.15
N ARG A 32 11.54 6.13 9.97
CA ARG A 32 11.59 6.87 11.25
C ARG A 32 10.44 6.50 12.19
N PRO A 33 10.55 6.80 13.49
CA PRO A 33 9.45 6.64 14.43
C PRO A 33 8.25 7.53 14.08
N ALA A 34 7.04 7.03 14.36
CA ALA A 34 5.83 7.84 14.42
C ALA A 34 5.77 8.58 15.76
N THR A 35 5.06 9.71 15.81
CA THR A 35 4.98 10.56 17.01
C THR A 35 3.54 10.83 17.39
N GLY A 36 3.18 10.74 18.67
CA GLY A 36 1.82 11.03 19.13
C GLY A 36 0.78 10.00 18.66
N THR A 37 1.20 8.78 18.38
CA THR A 37 0.31 7.65 18.10
C THR A 37 -0.36 7.14 19.38
N PRO A 38 -1.54 6.50 19.30
CA PRO A 38 -2.06 5.73 20.42
C PRO A 38 -1.16 4.52 20.72
N GLY A 39 -1.29 3.96 21.92
CA GLY A 39 -0.59 2.71 22.25
C GLY A 39 -1.11 1.52 21.45
N THR A 40 -2.36 1.53 21.01
CA THR A 40 -2.93 0.56 20.08
C THR A 40 -4.13 1.19 19.38
N PHE A 41 -4.35 0.84 18.12
CA PHE A 41 -5.61 1.13 17.45
C PHE A 41 -6.64 0.05 17.77
N VAL A 42 -7.91 0.38 17.57
CA VAL A 42 -9.01 -0.56 17.75
C VAL A 42 -9.77 -0.76 16.44
N ARG A 43 -10.67 -1.72 16.42
CA ARG A 43 -11.64 -1.88 15.35
C ARG A 43 -12.59 -0.68 15.31
N GLU A 44 -13.30 -0.50 14.19
CA GLU A 44 -14.28 0.59 14.05
C GLU A 44 -15.43 0.53 15.09
N ASP A 45 -15.73 -0.65 15.65
CA ASP A 45 -16.68 -0.83 16.74
C ASP A 45 -16.10 -0.51 18.14
N GLY A 46 -14.85 -0.06 18.21
CA GLY A 46 -14.16 0.33 19.43
C GLY A 46 -13.53 -0.84 20.21
N TYR A 47 -13.67 -2.08 19.74
CA TYR A 47 -13.10 -3.25 20.41
C TYR A 47 -11.67 -3.54 19.94
N PRO A 48 -10.82 -4.17 20.79
CA PRO A 48 -9.48 -4.57 20.39
C PRO A 48 -9.47 -5.47 19.15
N ASN A 49 -8.40 -5.39 18.37
CA ASN A 49 -8.14 -6.41 17.35
C ASN A 49 -7.70 -7.71 18.04
N LEU A 50 -8.40 -8.80 17.75
CA LEU A 50 -8.10 -10.15 18.29
C LEU A 50 -7.64 -11.11 17.18
N GLY A 51 -7.49 -10.63 15.94
CA GLY A 51 -7.06 -11.43 14.79
C GLY A 51 -5.61 -11.16 14.40
N THR A 52 -5.06 -12.02 13.55
CA THR A 52 -3.72 -11.88 12.97
C THR A 52 -3.71 -11.18 11.61
N VAL A 53 -4.88 -10.75 11.14
CA VAL A 53 -5.07 -10.14 9.83
C VAL A 53 -5.17 -8.63 9.94
N CYS A 54 -4.59 -7.93 8.97
CA CYS A 54 -4.75 -6.48 8.87
C CYS A 54 -6.21 -6.15 8.56
N LEU A 55 -6.81 -5.34 9.42
CA LEU A 55 -8.15 -4.83 9.20
C LEU A 55 -8.09 -3.73 8.15
N ALA A 56 -9.12 -3.65 7.31
CA ALA A 56 -9.23 -2.62 6.27
C ALA A 56 -9.19 -1.21 6.88
N ALA A 57 -9.79 -1.05 8.06
CA ALA A 57 -9.84 0.19 8.82
C ALA A 57 -9.47 -0.05 10.28
N LEU A 58 -8.78 0.91 10.88
CA LEU A 58 -8.46 0.95 12.30
C LEU A 58 -8.82 2.32 12.87
N LEU A 59 -9.31 2.36 14.11
CA LEU A 59 -9.81 3.55 14.79
C LEU A 59 -8.84 3.99 15.89
N ASP A 60 -8.52 5.28 15.93
CA ASP A 60 -7.89 5.91 17.08
C ASP A 60 -8.98 6.33 18.10
N MET A 61 -8.92 5.77 19.30
CA MET A 61 -9.87 6.10 20.35
C MET A 61 -9.70 7.49 20.97
N GLN A 62 -8.52 8.10 20.83
CA GLN A 62 -8.21 9.42 21.38
C GLN A 62 -9.00 10.52 20.67
N ASP A 63 -9.13 10.44 19.35
CA ASP A 63 -9.79 11.48 18.54
C ASP A 63 -10.81 10.98 17.52
N LYS A 64 -11.12 9.69 17.54
CA LYS A 64 -12.13 9.03 16.70
C LYS A 64 -11.83 9.05 15.20
N SER A 65 -10.58 9.29 14.82
CA SER A 65 -10.17 9.19 13.42
C SER A 65 -9.91 7.74 13.00
N THR A 66 -10.17 7.46 11.72
CA THR A 66 -9.92 6.15 11.11
C THR A 66 -8.71 6.22 10.18
N ILE A 67 -7.86 5.21 10.23
CA ILE A 67 -6.76 4.99 9.29
C ILE A 67 -7.13 3.82 8.36
N GLN A 68 -6.67 3.88 7.11
CA GLN A 68 -7.12 2.96 6.05
C GLN A 68 -5.96 2.13 5.50
N LEU A 69 -6.16 0.81 5.42
CA LEU A 69 -5.15 -0.11 4.92
C LEU A 69 -4.87 0.17 3.44
N VAL A 70 -3.59 0.35 3.11
CA VAL A 70 -3.11 0.46 1.72
C VAL A 70 -2.61 -0.88 1.23
N ARG A 71 -1.81 -1.57 2.06
CA ARG A 71 -1.24 -2.88 1.72
C ARG A 71 -0.91 -3.70 2.96
N THR A 72 -1.10 -5.01 2.84
CA THR A 72 -0.63 -6.01 3.80
C THR A 72 0.73 -6.53 3.38
N LEU A 73 1.63 -6.69 4.35
CA LEU A 73 2.94 -7.26 4.16
C LEU A 73 2.95 -8.73 4.58
N HIS A 74 3.86 -9.49 3.99
CA HIS A 74 4.00 -10.92 4.25
C HIS A 74 4.38 -11.25 5.71
N ASN A 75 4.91 -10.29 6.45
CA ASN A 75 5.34 -10.44 7.84
C ASN A 75 4.26 -10.07 8.88
N GLY A 76 2.99 -9.94 8.47
CA GLY A 76 1.88 -9.62 9.38
C GLY A 76 1.79 -8.14 9.76
N GLN A 77 2.40 -7.26 8.98
CA GLN A 77 2.33 -5.81 9.14
C GLN A 77 1.48 -5.19 8.03
N GLY A 78 0.90 -4.03 8.30
CA GLY A 78 0.09 -3.29 7.34
C GLY A 78 0.56 -1.85 7.23
N ASP A 79 0.59 -1.32 6.01
CA ASP A 79 0.81 0.10 5.78
C ASP A 79 -0.54 0.79 5.64
N TYR A 80 -0.77 1.77 6.49
CA TYR A 80 -2.02 2.50 6.60
C TYR A 80 -1.84 3.95 6.14
N ARG A 81 -2.80 4.41 5.33
CA ARG A 81 -2.95 5.82 5.01
C ARG A 81 -3.56 6.53 6.20
N VAL A 82 -2.96 7.66 6.54
CA VAL A 82 -3.43 8.57 7.59
C VAL A 82 -3.50 9.98 7.01
N THR A 83 -4.25 10.87 7.65
CA THR A 83 -4.24 12.29 7.28
C THR A 83 -2.82 12.85 7.40
N ALA A 84 -2.33 13.56 6.38
CA ALA A 84 -0.99 14.15 6.41
C ALA A 84 -0.79 15.07 7.64
N GLY A 85 0.40 15.02 8.23
CA GLY A 85 0.75 15.64 9.50
C GLY A 85 0.37 14.81 10.74
N LYS A 86 -0.66 13.96 10.64
CA LYS A 86 -1.08 13.11 11.76
C LYS A 86 -0.03 12.04 12.03
N TYR A 87 0.23 11.82 13.31
CA TYR A 87 1.30 10.94 13.79
C TYR A 87 2.70 11.28 13.27
N GLY A 88 2.87 12.49 12.73
CA GLY A 88 4.06 12.92 12.03
C GLY A 88 4.21 12.36 10.62
N VAL A 89 3.20 11.73 10.00
CA VAL A 89 3.26 11.17 8.62
C VAL A 89 3.15 12.27 7.56
N GLY A 90 4.02 12.26 6.54
CA GLY A 90 3.99 13.20 5.41
C GLY A 90 3.09 12.75 4.24
N GLU A 91 3.08 13.52 3.14
CA GLU A 91 2.20 13.28 1.97
C GLU A 91 2.53 12.02 1.15
N HIS A 92 3.76 11.51 1.24
CA HIS A 92 4.23 10.32 0.52
C HIS A 92 4.71 9.22 1.48
N GLU A 93 4.05 9.17 2.62
CA GLU A 93 4.40 8.28 3.72
C GLU A 93 3.16 7.59 4.26
N LEU A 94 3.38 6.41 4.81
CA LEU A 94 2.35 5.59 5.43
C LEU A 94 2.76 5.25 6.87
N LEU A 95 1.76 5.00 7.70
CA LEU A 95 1.97 4.47 9.05
C LEU A 95 2.00 2.95 8.98
N ARG A 96 3.10 2.34 9.38
CA ARG A 96 3.20 0.89 9.53
C ARG A 96 2.66 0.45 10.88
N VAL A 97 1.81 -0.58 10.87
CA VAL A 97 1.14 -1.13 12.05
C VAL A 97 1.33 -2.64 12.10
N ASP A 98 1.55 -3.19 13.29
CA ASP A 98 1.49 -4.63 13.54
C ASP A 98 0.04 -5.10 13.52
N CYS A 99 -0.31 -6.01 12.62
CA CYS A 99 -1.72 -6.37 12.42
C CYS A 99 -2.27 -7.34 13.47
N THR A 100 -1.43 -7.91 14.34
CA THR A 100 -1.89 -8.77 15.43
C THR A 100 -2.29 -7.92 16.64
N THR A 101 -1.50 -6.89 16.94
CA THR A 101 -1.65 -6.05 18.14
C THR A 101 -2.27 -4.69 17.87
N ALA A 102 -2.42 -4.33 16.59
CA ALA A 102 -2.76 -2.99 16.15
C ALA A 102 -1.82 -1.90 16.71
N HIS A 103 -0.57 -2.27 17.00
CA HIS A 103 0.43 -1.35 17.52
C HIS A 103 1.13 -0.60 16.38
N PRO A 104 1.26 0.74 16.45
CA PRO A 104 2.04 1.50 15.48
C PRO A 104 3.53 1.16 15.60
N ILE A 105 4.17 0.83 14.47
CA ILE A 105 5.59 0.47 14.41
C ILE A 105 6.42 1.69 14.02
N GLY A 106 5.98 2.45 13.02
CA GLY A 106 6.72 3.62 12.52
C GLY A 106 6.25 4.07 11.15
N ILE A 107 7.05 4.93 10.52
CA ILE A 107 6.72 5.57 9.24
C ILE A 107 7.57 4.99 8.14
N VAL A 108 6.96 4.78 6.98
CA VAL A 108 7.60 4.27 5.75
C VAL A 108 7.20 5.13 4.56
N LYS A 109 8.01 5.12 3.49
CA LYS A 109 7.59 5.66 2.19
C LYS A 109 6.45 4.85 1.56
N GLU A 110 5.55 5.56 0.89
CA GLU A 110 4.50 4.97 0.04
C GLU A 110 5.11 4.25 -1.17
#